data_AF-A0A1V9X6W9-F1
#
_entry.id   AF-A0A1V9X6W9-F1
#
_cell.length_a   1.000
_cell.length_b   1.000
_cell.length_c   1.000
_cell.angle_alpha   90.00
_cell.angle_beta   90.00
_cell.angle_gamma   90.00
#
_symmetry.space_group_name_H-M   'P 1'
#
loop_
_entity.id
_entity.type
_entity.pdbx_description
1 polymer ?
#
loop_
_entity_poly.entity_id
_entity_poly.type
_entity_poly.pdbx_seq_one_letter_code
_entity_poly.pdbx_strand_id
1 'polypeptide(L)' 'SAARRAGTSCANCKTTTTTLWRRNHNGEPVCNACGLYYKLHNV' A
#
# COMPACT_ATOMS: atom_id res chain seq x y z
N SER A 1 -5.58 8.32 -13.24
CA SER A 1 -6.18 8.76 -11.97
C SER A 1 -6.26 7.58 -11.01
N ALA A 2 -5.47 7.61 -9.94
CA ALA A 2 -5.33 6.51 -8.99
C ALA A 2 -6.70 6.10 -8.44
N ALA A 3 -7.07 4.84 -8.71
CA ALA A 3 -8.36 4.29 -8.37
C ALA A 3 -8.60 4.42 -6.86
N ARG A 4 -9.56 5.27 -6.49
CA ARG A 4 -10.30 5.15 -5.23
C ARG A 4 -11.02 3.81 -5.28
N ARG A 5 -10.33 2.70 -5.01
CA ARG A 5 -11.00 1.44 -4.70
C ARG A 5 -11.67 1.65 -3.35
N ALA A 6 -12.95 2.01 -3.38
CA ALA A 6 -13.77 2.09 -2.18
C ALA A 6 -13.61 0.79 -1.39
N GLY A 7 -13.18 0.89 -0.12
CA GLY A 7 -12.96 -0.26 0.76
C GLY A 7 -11.53 -0.84 0.79
N THR A 8 -10.57 -0.32 0.02
CA THR A 8 -9.15 -0.74 0.18
C THR A 8 -8.43 0.17 1.18
N SER A 9 -7.84 -0.43 2.22
CA SER A 9 -6.98 0.23 3.20
C SER A 9 -5.61 -0.43 3.22
N CYS A 10 -4.57 0.36 3.50
CA CYS A 10 -3.21 -0.16 3.61
C CYS A 10 -3.10 -1.07 4.83
N ALA A 11 -2.58 -2.28 4.67
CA ALA A 11 -2.37 -3.22 5.78
C ALA A 11 -1.47 -2.63 6.90
N ASN A 12 -0.44 -1.86 6.52
CA ASN A 12 0.53 -1.26 7.47
C ASN A 12 0.02 0.03 8.15
N CYS A 13 -0.29 1.09 7.39
CA CYS A 13 -0.64 2.40 7.96
C CYS A 13 -2.15 2.73 7.93
N LYS A 14 -2.99 1.81 7.47
CA LYS A 14 -4.46 1.96 7.35
C LYS A 14 -4.94 3.12 6.47
N THR A 15 -4.05 3.82 5.75
CA THR A 15 -4.48 4.85 4.79
C THR A 15 -5.39 4.24 3.73
N THR A 16 -6.46 4.95 3.40
CA THR A 16 -7.39 4.64 2.30
C THR A 16 -7.10 5.47 1.05
N THR A 17 -6.14 6.40 1.15
CA THR A 17 -5.75 7.32 0.07
C THR A 17 -4.29 7.07 -0.30
N THR A 18 -4.05 6.71 -1.55
CA THR A 18 -2.70 6.51 -2.11
C THR A 18 -2.73 6.74 -3.61
N THR A 19 -1.60 7.13 -4.19
CA THR A 19 -1.44 7.31 -5.64
C THR A 19 -1.28 5.97 -6.38
N LEU A 20 -0.80 4.94 -5.68
CA LEU A 20 -0.65 3.59 -6.19
C LEU A 20 -0.85 2.60 -5.04
N TRP A 21 -1.62 1.55 -5.29
CA TRP A 21 -1.71 0.40 -4.40
C TRP A 21 -0.67 -0.62 -4.81
N ARG A 22 0.13 -1.07 -3.82
CA ARG A 22 1.10 -2.14 -3.96
C ARG A 22 0.60 -3.36 -3.18
N ARG A 23 1.25 -4.51 -3.36
CA ARG A 23 1.02 -5.71 -2.55
C ARG A 23 2.32 -6.06 -1.82
N ASN A 24 2.22 -6.46 -0.55
CA ASN A 24 3.34 -7.02 0.20
C ASN A 24 3.57 -8.50 -0.19
N HIS A 25 4.55 -9.17 0.44
CA HIS A 25 4.85 -10.58 0.19
C HIS A 25 3.68 -11.52 0.54
N ASN A 26 2.85 -11.13 1.52
CA ASN A 26 1.64 -11.86 1.92
C ASN A 26 0.45 -11.63 0.96
N GLY A 27 0.61 -10.80 -0.08
CA GLY A 27 -0.45 -10.43 -1.01
C GLY A 27 -1.41 -9.36 -0.50
N GLU A 28 -1.16 -8.78 0.68
CA GLU A 28 -2.02 -7.75 1.29
C GLU A 28 -1.83 -6.39 0.63
N PRO A 29 -2.91 -5.58 0.50
CA PRO A 29 -2.82 -4.24 -0.07
C PRO A 29 -2.05 -3.29 0.83
N VAL A 30 -1.03 -2.62 0.28
CA VAL A 30 -0.26 -1.58 0.96
C VAL A 30 -0.20 -0.31 0.12
N CYS A 31 -0.10 0.85 0.77
CA CYS A 31 0.04 2.11 0.05
C CYS A 31 1.42 2.22 -0.61
N ASN A 32 1.58 3.19 -1.52
CA ASN A 32 2.82 3.38 -2.25
C ASN A 32 4.00 3.63 -1.30
N ALA A 33 3.80 4.48 -0.28
CA ALA A 33 4.83 4.80 0.71
C ALA A 33 5.25 3.55 1.50
N CYS A 34 4.31 2.76 2.03
CA CYS A 34 4.62 1.55 2.79
C CYS A 34 5.33 0.50 1.92
N GLY A 35 4.89 0.29 0.69
CA GLY A 35 5.54 -0.67 -0.20
C GLY A 35 6.94 -0.25 -0.64
N LEU A 36 7.17 1.06 -0.84
CA LEU A 36 8.50 1.59 -1.14
C LEU A 36 9.43 1.50 0.08
N TYR A 37 8.93 1.84 1.26
CA TYR A 37 9.68 1.72 2.51
C TYR A 37 10.14 0.27 2.74
N TYR A 38 9.23 -0.69 2.62
CA TYR A 38 9.54 -2.12 2.71
C TYR A 38 10.63 -2.53 1.71
N LYS A 39 10.53 -2.07 0.46
CA LYS A 39 11.49 -2.42 -0.60
C LYS A 39 12.88 -1.79 -0.37
N LEU A 40 12.95 -0.58 0.18
CA LEU A 40 14.20 0.13 0.41
C LEU A 40 14.93 -0.33 1.68
N HIS A 41 14.17 -0.65 2.72
CA HIS A 41 14.73 -1.02 4.02
C HIS A 41 14.69 -2.53 4.30
N ASN A 42 14.04 -3.32 3.44
CA ASN A 42 13.94 -4.78 3.52
C ASN A 42 13.41 -5.30 4.88
N VAL A 43 12.54 -4.51 5.51
CA VAL A 43 11.92 -4.75 6.83
C VAL A 43 10.49 -5.22 6.70
#